data_AF-A0A928QL85-F1
#
_entry.id   AF-A0A928QL85-F1
#
_cell.length_a   1.000
_cell.length_b   1.000
_cell.length_c   1.000
_cell.angle_alpha   90.00
_cell.angle_beta   90.00
_cell.angle_gamma   90.00
#
_symmetry.space_group_name_H-M   'P 1'
#
loop_
_entity.id
_entity.type
_entity.pdbx_description
1 polymer ?
#
loop_
_entity_poly.entity_id
_entity_poly.type
_entity_poly.pdbx_seq_one_letter_code
_entity_poly.pdbx_strand_id
1 'polypeptide(L)'
;MKKENFITLVMGTVGGLLFALGMCMALLPEWDAFTPGVICGTIGAAVLLVMVLVRRRMLGKEPVKVSGKTVGIVLYAVFATLVFGTGMCMTMVWDGLLVWGIVVGIVGIVLLLGLIPLCKGLK
;
A
#
# COMPACT_ATOMS: atom_id res chain seq x y z
N MET A 1 12.32 21.31 5.39
CA MET A 1 11.14 20.44 5.60
C MET A 1 10.62 20.63 7.03
N LYS A 2 9.30 20.61 7.26
CA LYS A 2 8.75 20.61 8.64
C LYS A 2 9.12 19.30 9.34
N LYS A 3 9.47 19.35 10.64
CA LYS A 3 9.83 18.16 11.45
C LYS A 3 8.81 17.03 11.33
N GLU A 4 7.53 17.38 11.28
CA GLU A 4 6.40 16.45 11.15
C GLU A 4 6.47 15.60 9.87
N ASN A 5 6.79 16.24 8.74
CA ASN A 5 6.87 15.56 7.45
C ASN A 5 8.09 14.63 7.39
N PHE A 6 9.20 15.03 7.99
CA PHE A 6 10.39 14.19 8.06
C PHE A 6 10.16 12.93 8.90
N ILE A 7 9.58 13.08 10.10
CA ILE A 7 9.25 11.95 10.97
C ILE A 7 8.25 11.01 10.30
N THR A 8 7.21 11.57 9.66
CA THR A 8 6.22 10.79 8.90
C THR A 8 6.87 10.02 7.76
N LEU A 9 7.78 10.64 7.01
CA LEU A 9 8.49 9.99 5.90
C LEU A 9 9.33 8.82 6.41
N VAL A 10 10.16 9.03 7.44
CA VAL A 10 11.05 7.98 7.95
C VAL A 10 10.25 6.82 8.54
N MET A 11 9.29 7.09 9.43
CA MET A 11 8.44 6.03 10.02
C MET A 11 7.59 5.32 8.96
N GLY A 12 7.10 6.06 7.96
CA GLY A 12 6.32 5.50 6.86
C GLY A 12 7.15 4.58 5.97
N THR A 13 8.34 4.99 5.57
CA THR A 13 9.24 4.19 4.73
C THR A 13 9.72 2.94 5.46
N VAL A 14 10.19 3.09 6.71
CA VAL A 14 10.66 1.94 7.51
C VAL A 14 9.52 0.97 7.81
N GLY A 15 8.37 1.46 8.28
CA GLY A 15 7.21 0.63 8.56
C GLY A 15 6.66 -0.06 7.30
N GLY A 16 6.61 0.65 6.18
CA GLY A 16 6.17 0.10 4.90
C GLY A 16 7.10 -0.99 4.37
N LEU A 17 8.41 -0.78 4.47
CA LEU A 17 9.40 -1.77 4.04
C LEU A 17 9.37 -3.02 4.92
N LEU A 18 9.30 -2.87 6.24
CA LEU A 18 9.15 -4.00 7.18
C LEU A 18 7.86 -4.79 6.90
N PHE A 19 6.74 -4.09 6.67
CA PHE A 19 5.46 -4.73 6.37
C PHE A 19 5.52 -5.50 5.04
N ALA A 20 6.03 -4.88 3.98
CA ALA A 20 6.14 -5.51 2.66
C ALA A 20 7.04 -6.75 2.71
N LEU A 21 8.22 -6.66 3.32
CA LEU A 21 9.12 -7.81 3.48
C LEU A 21 8.50 -8.90 4.35
N GLY A 22 7.82 -8.54 5.44
CA GLY A 22 7.09 -9.49 6.28
C GLY A 22 6.03 -10.28 5.52
N MET A 23 5.24 -9.59 4.68
CA MET A 23 4.25 -10.25 3.81
C MET A 23 4.92 -11.17 2.78
N CYS A 24 6.02 -10.75 2.14
CA CYS A 24 6.73 -11.61 1.19
C CYS A 24 7.28 -12.89 1.87
N MET A 25 7.88 -12.77 3.05
CA MET A 25 8.40 -13.91 3.81
C MET A 25 7.31 -14.87 4.29
N ALA A 26 6.09 -14.37 4.53
CA ALA A 26 4.97 -15.18 4.94
C ALA A 26 4.26 -15.88 3.76
N LEU A 27 4.28 -15.29 2.56
CA LEU A 27 3.58 -15.85 1.40
C LEU A 27 4.44 -16.78 0.54
N LEU A 28 5.77 -16.67 0.58
CA LEU A 28 6.67 -17.50 -0.21
C LEU A 28 7.03 -18.79 0.57
N PRO A 29 6.45 -19.96 0.21
CA PRO A 29 6.71 -21.21 0.92
C PRO A 29 8.16 -21.69 0.74
N GLU A 30 8.89 -21.18 -0.26
CA GLU A 30 10.27 -21.60 -0.55
C GLU A 30 11.27 -21.14 0.51
N TRP A 31 10.90 -20.16 1.36
CA TRP A 31 11.80 -19.61 2.39
C TRP A 31 11.64 -20.28 3.75
N ASP A 32 10.60 -21.13 3.95
CA ASP A 32 10.22 -21.73 5.25
C ASP A 32 10.18 -20.72 6.42
N ALA A 33 10.01 -19.44 6.08
CA ALA A 33 10.18 -18.29 6.95
C ALA A 33 8.82 -17.73 7.40
N PHE A 34 7.79 -18.57 7.47
CA PHE A 34 6.44 -18.16 7.78
C PHE A 34 6.34 -17.47 9.15
N THR A 35 6.87 -18.13 10.19
CA THR A 35 6.91 -17.60 11.56
C THR A 35 7.64 -16.25 11.65
N PRO A 36 8.90 -16.11 11.18
CA PRO A 36 9.58 -14.81 11.18
C PRO A 36 8.91 -13.78 10.25
N GLY A 37 8.29 -14.20 9.15
CA GLY A 37 7.53 -13.33 8.24
C GLY A 37 6.32 -12.68 8.93
N VAL A 38 5.53 -13.46 9.66
CA VAL A 38 4.39 -12.97 10.43
C VAL A 38 4.85 -12.01 11.54
N ILE A 39 5.95 -12.33 12.23
CA ILE A 39 6.51 -11.44 13.27
C ILE A 39 6.97 -10.11 12.67
N CYS A 40 7.74 -10.15 11.57
CA CYS A 40 8.22 -8.94 10.90
C CYS A 40 7.04 -8.11 10.34
N GLY A 41 6.06 -8.77 9.72
CA GLY A 41 4.86 -8.14 9.17
C GLY A 41 4.01 -7.47 10.26
N THR A 42 3.80 -8.13 11.40
CA THR A 42 3.06 -7.55 12.53
C THR A 42 3.80 -6.36 13.14
N ILE A 43 5.14 -6.42 13.26
CA ILE A 43 5.95 -5.27 13.68
C ILE A 43 5.82 -4.12 12.67
N GLY A 44 5.93 -4.39 11.38
CA GLY A 44 5.76 -3.38 10.32
C GLY A 44 4.38 -2.72 10.35
N ALA A 45 3.31 -3.51 10.52
CA ALA A 45 1.95 -3.01 10.68
C ALA A 45 1.80 -2.16 11.94
N ALA A 46 2.38 -2.59 13.07
CA ALA A 46 2.37 -1.83 14.31
C ALA A 46 3.09 -0.48 14.16
N VAL A 47 4.26 -0.44 13.50
CA VAL A 47 4.99 0.79 13.20
C VAL A 47 4.15 1.73 12.32
N LEU A 48 3.46 1.22 11.30
CA LEU A 48 2.57 2.01 10.46
C LEU A 48 1.37 2.56 11.25
N LEU A 49 0.78 1.79 12.17
CA LEU A 49 -0.28 2.27 13.06
C LEU A 49 0.23 3.37 14.00
N VAL A 50 1.39 3.18 14.62
CA VAL A 50 2.04 4.19 15.46
C VAL A 50 2.33 5.45 14.65
N MET A 51 2.82 5.33 13.42
CA MET A 51 3.04 6.46 12.51
C MET A 51 1.75 7.26 12.29
N VAL A 52 0.62 6.60 12.02
CA VAL A 52 -0.68 7.26 11.85
C VAL A 52 -1.09 8.01 13.13
N LEU A 53 -0.90 7.40 14.30
CA LEU A 53 -1.21 8.01 15.59
C LEU A 53 -0.32 9.22 15.88
N VAL A 54 1.00 9.09 15.72
CA VAL A 54 1.98 10.18 15.92
C VAL A 54 1.67 11.33 14.96
N ARG A 55 1.44 11.03 13.67
CA ARG A 55 1.09 12.04 12.67
C ARG A 55 -0.19 12.79 13.04
N ARG A 56 -1.22 12.10 13.54
CA ARG A 56 -2.47 12.74 14.00
C ARG A 56 -2.23 13.64 15.22
N ARG A 57 -1.43 13.17 16.18
CA ARG A 57 -1.07 13.95 17.38
C ARG A 57 -0.29 15.21 17.03
N MET A 58 0.67 15.12 16.11
CA MET A 58 1.46 16.28 15.65
C MET A 58 0.59 17.32 14.93
N LEU A 59 -0.33 16.86 14.06
CA LEU A 59 -1.21 17.75 13.30
C LEU A 59 -2.36 18.35 14.11
N GLY A 60 -2.57 17.93 15.37
CA GLY A 60 -3.67 18.41 16.23
C GLY A 60 -5.08 18.21 15.64
N LYS A 61 -5.21 17.31 14.65
CA LYS A 61 -6.48 17.10 13.91
C LYS A 61 -7.35 16.07 14.61
N GLU A 62 -8.66 16.29 14.53
CA GLU A 62 -9.71 15.36 14.96
C GLU A 62 -9.53 13.95 14.35
N PRO A 63 -10.06 12.89 15.00
CA PRO A 63 -9.99 11.51 14.49
C PRO A 63 -10.50 11.42 13.05
N VAL A 64 -9.97 10.45 12.29
CA VAL A 64 -10.33 10.26 10.88
C VAL A 64 -11.85 10.21 10.74
N LYS A 65 -12.40 11.26 10.14
CA LYS A 65 -13.81 11.32 9.77
C LYS A 65 -13.99 10.32 8.63
N VAL A 66 -14.58 9.17 8.97
CA VAL A 66 -14.93 8.13 7.99
C VAL A 66 -16.13 8.65 7.21
N SER A 67 -15.85 9.47 6.19
CA SER A 67 -16.85 9.91 5.21
C SER A 67 -17.01 8.83 4.15
N GLY A 68 -18.21 8.70 3.57
CA GLY A 68 -18.45 7.80 2.43
C GLY A 68 -17.48 8.06 1.26
N LYS A 69 -17.05 9.31 1.06
CA LYS A 69 -16.00 9.65 0.08
C LYS A 69 -14.65 9.02 0.41
N THR A 70 -14.24 9.05 1.69
CA THR A 70 -12.98 8.44 2.14
C THR A 70 -13.02 6.92 1.96
N VAL A 71 -14.13 6.28 2.32
CA VAL A 71 -14.31 4.82 2.13
C VAL A 71 -14.26 4.47 0.64
N GLY A 72 -14.95 5.24 -0.22
CA GLY A 72 -14.91 5.05 -1.67
C GLY A 72 -13.49 5.18 -2.25
N ILE A 73 -12.71 6.17 -1.80
CA ILE A 73 -11.30 6.33 -2.20
C ILE A 73 -10.47 5.12 -1.79
N VAL A 74 -10.63 4.63 -0.55
CA VAL A 74 -9.86 3.48 -0.04
C VAL A 74 -10.22 2.20 -0.80
N LEU A 75 -11.51 1.94 -1.05
CA LEU A 75 -11.95 0.77 -1.81
C LEU A 75 -11.42 0.82 -3.25
N TYR A 76 -11.50 1.99 -3.90
CA TYR A 76 -10.95 2.18 -5.24
C TYR A 76 -9.43 2.00 -5.26
N ALA A 77 -8.72 2.48 -4.25
CA ALA A 77 -7.28 2.27 -4.13
C ALA A 77 -6.92 0.78 -4.01
N VAL A 78 -7.62 0.04 -3.15
CA VAL A 78 -7.43 -1.41 -3.00
C VAL A 78 -7.67 -2.12 -4.33
N PHE A 79 -8.81 -1.84 -4.99
CA PHE A 79 -9.13 -2.42 -6.29
C PHE A 79 -8.04 -2.13 -7.34
N ALA A 80 -7.61 -0.87 -7.48
CA ALA A 80 -6.58 -0.48 -8.44
C ALA A 80 -5.23 -1.16 -8.16
N THR A 81 -4.81 -1.25 -6.88
CA THR A 81 -3.57 -1.94 -6.51
C THR A 81 -3.63 -3.44 -6.78
N LEU A 82 -4.79 -4.09 -6.57
CA LEU A 82 -4.98 -5.49 -6.90
C LEU A 82 -4.90 -5.73 -8.40
N VAL A 83 -5.60 -4.92 -9.22
CA VAL A 83 -5.54 -5.01 -10.69
C VAL A 83 -4.10 -4.87 -11.18
N PHE A 84 -3.35 -3.89 -10.67
CA PHE A 84 -1.94 -3.71 -11.01
C PHE A 84 -1.09 -4.92 -10.59
N GLY A 85 -1.28 -5.42 -9.36
CA GLY A 85 -0.60 -6.61 -8.85
C GLY A 85 -0.87 -7.86 -9.69
N THR A 86 -2.13 -8.10 -10.05
CA THR A 86 -2.53 -9.21 -10.92
C THR A 86 -1.89 -9.10 -12.30
N GLY A 87 -1.81 -7.90 -12.89
CA GLY A 87 -1.10 -7.67 -14.14
C GLY A 87 0.38 -8.07 -14.06
N MET A 88 1.06 -7.72 -12.97
CA MET A 88 2.45 -8.14 -12.74
C MET A 88 2.56 -9.67 -12.58
N CYS A 89 1.67 -10.30 -11.81
CA CYS A 89 1.65 -11.77 -11.69
C CYS A 89 1.43 -12.45 -13.05
N MET A 90 0.57 -11.90 -13.91
CA MET A 90 0.31 -12.46 -15.25
C MET A 90 1.53 -12.46 -16.17
N THR A 91 2.47 -11.53 -15.96
CA THR A 91 3.71 -11.50 -16.75
C THR A 91 4.79 -12.46 -16.27
N MET A 92 4.73 -12.91 -15.00
CA MET A 92 5.81 -13.70 -14.38
C MET A 92 5.43 -15.15 -14.06
N VAL A 93 4.15 -15.44 -13.81
CA VAL A 93 3.71 -16.75 -13.30
C VAL A 93 3.15 -17.64 -14.42
N TRP A 94 2.55 -17.07 -15.46
CA TRP A 94 1.88 -17.83 -16.53
C TRP A 94 2.55 -17.63 -17.89
N ASP A 95 2.87 -18.74 -18.55
CA ASP A 95 3.42 -18.74 -19.90
C ASP A 95 2.37 -18.27 -20.93
N GLY A 96 2.80 -17.41 -21.86
CA GLY A 96 1.95 -16.91 -22.96
C GLY A 96 0.99 -15.77 -22.61
N LEU A 97 0.87 -15.37 -21.34
CA LEU A 97 0.01 -14.27 -20.89
C LEU A 97 0.73 -12.90 -20.81
N LEU A 98 1.99 -12.81 -21.24
CA LEU A 98 2.81 -11.60 -21.12
C LEU A 98 2.12 -10.36 -21.72
N VAL A 99 1.60 -10.46 -22.95
CA VAL A 99 0.92 -9.34 -23.62
C VAL A 99 -0.32 -8.91 -22.83
N TRP A 100 -1.13 -9.86 -22.37
CA TRP A 100 -2.31 -9.58 -21.56
C TRP A 100 -1.96 -9.00 -20.19
N GLY A 101 -0.89 -9.48 -19.55
CA GLY A 101 -0.39 -8.96 -18.28
C GLY A 101 0.04 -7.51 -18.38
N ILE A 102 0.72 -7.12 -19.46
CA ILE A 102 1.07 -5.71 -19.72
C ILE A 102 -0.19 -4.86 -19.87
N VAL A 103 -1.18 -5.31 -20.64
CA VAL A 103 -2.43 -4.58 -20.83
C VAL A 103 -3.15 -4.36 -19.49
N VAL A 104 -3.30 -5.42 -18.69
CA VAL A 104 -3.91 -5.33 -17.35
C VAL A 104 -3.09 -4.44 -16.42
N GLY A 105 -1.76 -4.53 -16.48
CA GLY A 105 -0.85 -3.66 -15.73
C GLY A 105 -1.02 -2.18 -16.08
N ILE A 106 -1.11 -1.85 -17.38
CA ILE A 106 -1.38 -0.49 -17.86
C ILE A 106 -2.73 0.00 -17.34
N VAL A 107 -3.78 -0.83 -17.43
CA VAL A 107 -5.09 -0.50 -16.86
C VAL A 107 -4.98 -0.23 -15.36
N GLY A 108 -4.24 -1.06 -14.61
CA GLY A 108 -3.97 -0.84 -13.19
C GLY A 108 -3.28 0.50 -12.90
N ILE A 109 -2.29 0.89 -13.70
CA ILE A 109 -1.61 2.19 -13.58
C ILE A 109 -2.59 3.34 -13.85
N VAL A 110 -3.40 3.26 -14.90
CA VAL A 110 -4.40 4.28 -15.21
C VAL A 110 -5.41 4.43 -14.06
N LEU A 111 -5.86 3.31 -13.48
CA LEU A 111 -6.74 3.33 -12.31
C LEU A 111 -6.07 4.01 -11.11
N LEU A 112 -4.80 3.70 -10.83
CA LEU A 112 -4.03 4.33 -9.75
C LEU A 112 -3.83 5.84 -9.99
N LEU A 113 -3.57 6.27 -11.23
CA LEU A 113 -3.49 7.69 -11.57
C LEU A 113 -4.84 8.39 -11.36
N GLY A 114 -5.95 7.70 -11.58
CA GLY A 114 -7.30 8.16 -11.25
C GLY A 114 -7.55 8.47 -9.77
N LEU A 115 -6.71 7.99 -8.84
CA LEU A 115 -6.78 8.41 -7.44
C LEU A 115 -6.38 9.88 -7.23
N ILE A 116 -5.51 10.43 -8.09
CA ILE A 116 -5.04 11.81 -7.97
C ILE A 116 -6.22 12.81 -8.05
N PRO A 117 -7.04 12.80 -9.12
CA PRO A 117 -8.22 13.66 -9.19
C PRO A 117 -9.26 13.33 -8.12
N LEU A 118 -9.40 12.06 -7.72
CA LEU A 118 -10.35 11.65 -6.68
C LEU A 118 -9.99 12.22 -5.30
N CYS A 119 -8.69 12.27 -4.98
CA CYS A 119 -8.17 12.75 -3.70
C CYS A 119 -8.05 14.28 -3.64
N LYS A 120 -7.58 14.93 -4.72
CA LYS A 120 -7.33 16.38 -4.74
C LYS A 120 -8.45 17.21 -5.35
N GLY A 121 -9.43 16.57 -6.02
CA GLY A 121 -10.38 17.23 -6.92
C GLY A 121 -9.71 17.57 -8.26
N LEU A 122 -10.46 17.54 -9.36
CA LEU A 122 -10.01 18.21 -10.58
C LEU A 122 -10.00 19.71 -10.32
N LYS A 123 -8.83 20.33 -10.45
CA LYS A 123 -8.70 21.77 -10.69
C LYS A 123 -8.29 21.96 -12.15
#